data_AF-A0A951RDJ7-F1
#
_entry.id   AF-A0A951RDJ7-F1
#
_cell.length_a   1.000
_cell.length_b   1.000
_cell.length_c   1.000
_cell.angle_alpha   90.00
_cell.angle_beta   90.00
_cell.angle_gamma   90.00
#
_symmetry.space_group_name_H-M   'P 1'
#
loop_
_entity.id
_entity.type
_entity.pdbx_description
1 polymer ?
#
loop_
_entity_poly.entity_id
_entity_poly.type
_entity_poly.pdbx_seq_one_letter_code
_entity_poly.pdbx_strand_id
1 'polypeptide(L)'
;MKTIFEAGDIMQIWDLNKSFILKRSLVFILSGLLFLNLSSCKTNEAEMERLQEENQLLKDQLETNMENVESYFADLNQIEENLRIIKEREDLISGETSAGVELGVSQQERINQDIMLIGEMMEKNRELMASLNNRIRNADQRVSGFEQMVARLNQTIEEKEIEIQMLREQLAKMNLQV
;
A
#
# COMPACT_ATOMS: atom_id res chain seq x y z
N MET A 1 -74.87 -61.53 28.30
CA MET A 1 -74.12 -60.30 27.93
C MET A 1 -73.89 -59.45 29.18
N LYS A 2 -72.76 -59.64 29.86
CA LYS A 2 -71.96 -58.57 30.49
C LYS A 2 -70.72 -59.19 31.13
N THR A 3 -69.60 -58.83 30.54
CA THR A 3 -68.22 -59.03 30.97
C THR A 3 -68.02 -58.54 32.40
N ILE A 4 -67.61 -59.44 33.29
CA ILE A 4 -66.96 -59.08 34.56
C ILE A 4 -65.48 -58.99 34.21
N PHE A 5 -64.97 -57.77 34.16
CA PHE A 5 -63.56 -57.52 33.90
C PHE A 5 -62.83 -57.72 35.23
N GLU A 6 -61.96 -58.73 35.33
CA GLU A 6 -61.27 -59.06 36.57
C GLU A 6 -60.22 -57.99 36.89
N ALA A 7 -59.95 -57.76 38.18
CA ALA A 7 -59.05 -56.71 38.66
C ALA A 7 -57.63 -56.78 38.05
N GLY A 8 -57.19 -57.98 37.63
CA GLY A 8 -55.93 -58.19 36.93
C GLY A 8 -55.85 -57.56 35.54
N ASP A 9 -56.95 -57.59 34.78
CA ASP A 9 -56.99 -57.01 33.43
C ASP A 9 -56.96 -55.47 33.46
N ILE A 10 -57.57 -54.86 34.49
CA ILE A 10 -57.52 -53.40 34.71
C ILE A 10 -56.10 -52.96 35.02
N MET A 11 -55.38 -53.72 35.84
CA MET A 11 -54.00 -53.43 36.23
C MET A 11 -53.05 -53.54 35.03
N GLN A 12 -53.20 -54.56 34.18
CA GLN A 12 -52.42 -54.67 32.93
C GLN A 12 -52.71 -53.52 31.95
N ILE A 13 -53.97 -53.11 31.79
CA ILE A 13 -54.32 -51.96 30.93
C ILE A 13 -53.73 -50.65 31.48
N TRP A 14 -53.70 -50.48 32.80
CA TRP A 14 -53.11 -49.29 33.42
C TRP A 14 -51.60 -49.22 33.18
N ASP A 15 -50.89 -50.35 33.31
CA ASP A 15 -49.45 -50.43 33.04
C ASP A 15 -49.11 -50.27 31.55
N LEU A 16 -49.92 -50.86 30.66
CA LEU A 16 -49.77 -50.69 29.21
C LEU A 16 -49.98 -49.23 28.80
N ASN A 17 -51.02 -48.56 29.31
CA ASN A 17 -51.28 -47.15 29.04
C ASN A 17 -50.16 -46.25 29.60
N LYS A 18 -49.68 -46.52 30.81
CA LYS A 18 -48.55 -45.81 31.42
C LYS A 18 -47.27 -45.95 30.59
N SER A 19 -46.97 -47.15 30.10
CA SER A 19 -45.81 -47.40 29.23
C SER A 19 -45.93 -46.69 27.87
N PHE A 20 -47.14 -46.63 27.30
CA PHE A 20 -47.41 -45.94 26.04
C PHE A 20 -47.28 -44.42 26.19
N ILE A 21 -47.82 -43.85 27.27
CA ILE A 21 -47.72 -42.43 27.61
C ILE A 21 -46.26 -42.04 27.87
N LEU A 22 -45.49 -42.86 28.60
CA LEU A 22 -44.06 -42.64 28.86
C LEU A 22 -43.23 -42.63 27.58
N LYS A 23 -43.45 -43.60 26.67
CA LYS A 23 -42.76 -43.65 25.38
C LYS A 23 -43.10 -42.44 24.50
N ARG A 24 -44.37 -42.02 24.46
CA ARG A 24 -44.79 -40.83 23.71
C ARG A 24 -44.16 -39.56 24.27
N SER A 25 -44.11 -39.41 25.58
CA SER A 25 -43.44 -38.29 26.26
C SER A 25 -41.94 -38.25 25.96
N LEU A 26 -41.26 -39.40 25.99
CA LEU A 26 -39.84 -39.53 25.60
C LEU A 26 -39.58 -39.11 24.15
N VAL A 27 -40.45 -39.48 23.21
CA VAL A 27 -40.34 -39.06 21.81
C VAL A 27 -40.50 -37.56 21.65
N PHE A 28 -41.44 -36.93 22.36
CA PHE A 28 -41.60 -35.47 22.34
C PHE A 28 -40.40 -34.74 22.95
N ILE A 29 -39.80 -35.26 24.02
CA ILE A 29 -38.59 -34.69 24.63
C ILE A 29 -37.39 -34.83 23.69
N LEU A 30 -37.17 -36.01 23.09
CA LEU A 30 -36.09 -36.23 22.13
C LEU A 30 -36.25 -35.38 20.87
N SER A 31 -37.47 -35.23 20.36
CA SER A 31 -37.77 -34.34 19.24
C SER A 31 -37.51 -32.88 19.61
N GLY A 32 -37.95 -32.43 20.80
CA GLY A 32 -37.71 -31.06 21.28
C GLY A 32 -36.23 -30.73 21.44
N LEU A 33 -35.44 -31.68 21.95
CA LEU A 33 -33.97 -31.55 22.04
C LEU A 33 -33.30 -31.49 20.66
N LEU A 34 -33.82 -32.19 19.66
CA LEU A 34 -33.32 -32.11 18.28
C LEU A 34 -33.58 -30.72 17.65
N PHE A 35 -34.75 -30.14 17.89
CA PHE A 35 -35.12 -28.82 17.35
C PHE A 35 -34.36 -27.64 18.00
N LEU A 36 -33.91 -27.78 19.25
CA LEU A 36 -33.16 -26.73 19.97
C LEU A 36 -31.74 -26.49 19.42
N ASN A 37 -31.19 -27.42 18.62
CA ASN A 37 -29.83 -27.30 18.08
C ASN A 37 -29.74 -26.56 16.73
N LEU A 38 -30.87 -26.22 16.09
CA LEU A 38 -30.90 -25.59 14.75
C LEU A 38 -30.80 -24.05 14.80
N SER A 39 -31.00 -23.43 15.96
CA SER A 39 -30.98 -21.97 16.11
C SER A 39 -29.56 -21.37 16.25
N SER A 40 -28.52 -22.20 16.37
CA SER A 40 -27.15 -21.75 16.62
C SER A 40 -26.32 -21.53 15.33
N CYS A 41 -26.90 -21.73 14.14
CA CYS A 41 -26.17 -21.66 12.87
C CYS A 41 -26.20 -20.27 12.19
N LYS A 42 -27.03 -19.33 12.65
CA LYS A 42 -27.19 -18.01 12.01
C LYS A 42 -26.17 -16.96 12.44
N THR A 43 -25.65 -17.05 13.67
CA THR A 43 -24.61 -16.13 14.18
C THR A 43 -23.25 -16.38 13.53
N ASN A 44 -22.94 -17.64 13.22
CA ASN A 44 -21.66 -18.02 12.63
C ASN A 44 -21.55 -17.60 11.15
N GLU A 45 -22.67 -17.54 10.42
CA GLU A 45 -22.69 -17.13 9.01
C GLU A 45 -22.46 -15.62 8.86
N ALA A 46 -23.18 -14.80 9.64
CA ALA A 46 -23.00 -13.34 9.63
C ALA A 46 -21.61 -12.91 10.14
N GLU A 47 -21.07 -13.60 11.14
CA GLU A 47 -19.70 -13.37 11.61
C GLU A 47 -18.66 -13.80 10.57
N MET A 48 -18.90 -14.92 9.88
CA MET A 48 -18.04 -15.38 8.80
C MET A 48 -18.03 -14.42 7.60
N GLU A 49 -19.19 -13.90 7.20
CA GLU A 49 -19.32 -12.89 6.15
C GLU A 49 -18.58 -11.60 6.54
N ARG A 50 -18.78 -11.08 7.75
CA ARG A 50 -18.06 -9.91 8.24
C ARG A 50 -16.55 -10.12 8.27
N LEU A 51 -16.09 -11.28 8.73
CA LEU A 51 -14.65 -11.61 8.75
C LEU A 51 -14.09 -11.73 7.33
N GLN A 52 -14.87 -12.20 6.35
CA GLN A 52 -14.46 -12.25 4.95
C GLN A 52 -14.37 -10.84 4.35
N GLU A 53 -15.33 -9.96 4.63
CA GLU A 53 -15.29 -8.56 4.21
C GLU A 53 -14.09 -7.83 4.82
N GLU A 54 -13.86 -7.96 6.13
CA GLU A 54 -12.69 -7.40 6.81
C GLU A 54 -11.38 -7.94 6.20
N ASN A 55 -11.31 -9.25 5.92
CA ASN A 55 -10.13 -9.84 5.29
C ASN A 55 -9.89 -9.31 3.87
N GLN A 56 -10.96 -9.12 3.09
CA GLN A 56 -10.86 -8.57 1.75
C GLN A 56 -10.41 -7.11 1.80
N LEU A 57 -11.00 -6.29 2.68
CA LEU A 57 -10.60 -4.90 2.88
C LEU A 57 -9.12 -4.79 3.29
N LEU A 58 -8.65 -5.66 4.18
CA LEU A 58 -7.25 -5.69 4.58
C LEU A 58 -6.32 -6.09 3.42
N LYS A 59 -6.75 -7.00 2.54
CA LYS A 59 -5.99 -7.37 1.34
C LYS A 59 -5.91 -6.21 0.35
N ASP A 60 -7.02 -5.54 0.09
CA ASP A 60 -7.08 -4.41 -0.84
C ASP A 60 -6.18 -3.25 -0.34
N GLN A 61 -6.21 -2.98 0.98
CA GLN A 61 -5.32 -2.02 1.62
C GLN A 61 -3.84 -2.43 1.50
N LEU A 62 -3.52 -3.70 1.70
CA LEU A 62 -2.17 -4.22 1.56
C LEU A 62 -1.66 -4.07 0.12
N GLU A 63 -2.47 -4.44 -0.87
CA GLU A 63 -2.14 -4.32 -2.29
C GLU A 63 -1.89 -2.85 -2.68
N THR A 64 -2.81 -1.95 -2.29
CA THR A 64 -2.65 -0.50 -2.50
C THR A 64 -1.35 0.02 -1.86
N ASN A 65 -1.03 -0.42 -0.65
CA ASN A 65 0.22 -0.04 0.02
C ASN A 65 1.46 -0.56 -0.71
N MET A 66 1.41 -1.79 -1.25
CA MET A 66 2.52 -2.35 -2.03
C MET A 66 2.75 -1.59 -3.33
N GLU A 67 1.69 -1.26 -4.06
CA GLU A 67 1.78 -0.44 -5.29
C GLU A 67 2.36 0.95 -5.01
N ASN A 68 1.93 1.58 -3.91
CA ASN A 68 2.47 2.86 -3.47
C ASN A 68 3.97 2.76 -3.20
N VAL A 69 4.41 1.73 -2.45
CA VAL A 69 5.83 1.51 -2.14
C VAL A 69 6.65 1.33 -3.42
N GLU A 70 6.19 0.51 -4.36
CA GLU A 70 6.89 0.29 -5.64
C GLU A 70 7.03 1.59 -6.43
N SER A 71 5.94 2.36 -6.55
CA SER A 71 5.98 3.66 -7.24
C SER A 71 6.91 4.64 -6.55
N TYR A 72 7.00 4.63 -5.22
CA TYR A 72 7.90 5.52 -4.49
C TYR A 72 9.36 5.20 -4.78
N PHE A 73 9.72 3.91 -4.77
CA PHE A 73 11.07 3.49 -5.12
C PHE A 73 11.42 3.80 -6.57
N ALA A 74 10.47 3.68 -7.49
CA ALA A 74 10.68 4.08 -8.88
C ALA A 74 10.99 5.58 -8.99
N ASP A 75 10.21 6.45 -8.34
CA ASP A 75 10.42 7.89 -8.33
C ASP A 75 11.80 8.25 -7.70
N LEU A 76 12.14 7.62 -6.57
CA LEU A 76 13.44 7.79 -5.88
C LEU A 76 14.62 7.39 -6.76
N ASN A 77 14.56 6.21 -7.38
CA ASN A 77 15.61 5.71 -8.27
C ASN A 77 15.80 6.65 -9.47
N GLN A 78 14.70 7.18 -10.01
CA GLN A 78 14.77 8.13 -11.12
C GLN A 78 15.44 9.45 -10.71
N ILE A 79 15.15 9.97 -9.52
CA ILE A 79 15.82 11.16 -8.98
C ILE A 79 17.31 10.90 -8.79
N GLU A 80 17.69 9.77 -8.18
CA GLU A 80 19.10 9.41 -7.97
C GLU A 80 19.86 9.30 -9.30
N GLU A 81 19.26 8.66 -10.32
CA GLU A 81 19.87 8.54 -11.64
C GLU A 81 20.02 9.89 -12.33
N ASN A 82 18.99 10.75 -12.27
CA ASN A 82 19.07 12.11 -12.79
C ASN A 82 20.19 12.90 -12.11
N LEU A 83 20.30 12.84 -10.78
CA LEU A 83 21.36 13.51 -10.01
C LEU A 83 22.75 13.00 -10.37
N ARG A 84 22.89 11.69 -10.65
CA ARG A 84 24.13 11.09 -11.13
C ARG A 84 24.53 11.67 -12.48
N ILE A 85 23.59 11.74 -13.42
CA ILE A 85 23.86 12.28 -14.77
C ILE A 85 24.16 13.79 -14.70
N ILE A 86 23.39 14.56 -13.92
CA ILE A 86 23.65 15.99 -13.69
C ILE A 86 25.09 16.20 -13.24
N LYS A 87 25.53 15.47 -12.21
CA LYS A 87 26.89 15.57 -11.70
C LYS A 87 27.93 15.22 -12.77
N GLU A 88 27.72 14.15 -13.53
CA GLU A 88 28.61 13.75 -14.62
C GLU A 88 28.77 14.86 -15.66
N ARG A 89 27.67 15.56 -16.01
CA ARG A 89 27.69 16.69 -16.95
C ARG A 89 28.36 17.93 -16.36
N GLU A 90 28.08 18.26 -15.10
CA GLU A 90 28.76 19.37 -14.41
C GLU A 90 30.28 19.15 -14.33
N ASP A 91 30.72 17.93 -14.04
CA ASP A 91 32.15 17.57 -13.98
C ASP A 91 32.81 17.73 -15.35
N LEU A 92 32.13 17.34 -16.44
CA LEU A 92 32.62 17.53 -17.81
C LEU A 92 32.74 19.02 -18.16
N ILE A 93 31.71 19.83 -17.91
CA ILE A 93 31.73 21.27 -18.18
C ILE A 93 32.85 21.95 -17.37
N SER A 94 32.97 21.61 -16.09
CA SER A 94 34.03 22.13 -15.21
C SER A 94 35.42 21.78 -15.73
N GLY A 95 35.60 20.56 -16.23
CA GLY A 95 36.86 20.12 -16.85
C GLY A 95 37.20 20.88 -18.14
N GLU A 96 36.22 21.12 -19.01
CA GLU A 96 36.42 21.86 -20.26
C GLU A 96 36.72 23.35 -20.02
N THR A 97 36.18 23.93 -18.95
CA THR A 97 36.32 25.37 -18.62
C THR A 97 37.53 25.70 -17.74
N SER A 98 38.09 24.72 -17.04
CA SER A 98 39.23 24.90 -16.12
C SER A 98 40.54 25.32 -16.80
N ALA A 99 40.68 25.11 -18.12
CA ALA A 99 41.92 25.39 -18.84
C ALA A 99 42.21 26.88 -19.06
N GLY A 100 41.24 27.78 -18.82
CA GLY A 100 41.40 29.22 -19.03
C GLY A 100 41.72 29.63 -20.48
N VAL A 101 41.54 28.69 -21.43
CA VAL A 101 41.76 28.87 -22.86
C VAL A 101 40.44 29.20 -23.52
N GLU A 102 40.47 30.04 -24.55
CA GLU A 102 39.28 30.36 -25.34
C GLU A 102 38.67 29.10 -25.94
N LEU A 103 37.41 28.84 -25.59
CA LEU A 103 36.68 27.64 -26.00
C LEU A 103 36.37 27.72 -27.50
N GLY A 104 36.73 26.67 -28.24
CA GLY A 104 36.36 26.57 -29.65
C GLY A 104 34.85 26.38 -29.81
N VAL A 105 34.28 26.83 -30.93
CA VAL A 105 32.82 26.77 -31.21
C VAL A 105 32.19 25.40 -30.92
N SER A 106 32.88 24.30 -31.25
CA SER A 106 32.38 22.95 -30.96
C SER A 106 32.30 22.61 -29.47
N GLN A 107 33.17 23.16 -28.63
CA GLN A 107 33.10 23.00 -27.17
C GLN A 107 31.93 23.80 -26.60
N GLN A 108 31.77 25.05 -27.06
CA GLN A 108 30.67 25.91 -26.63
C GLN A 108 29.30 25.28 -26.90
N GLU A 109 29.12 24.71 -28.10
CA GLU A 109 27.88 24.02 -28.47
C GLU A 109 27.60 22.81 -27.58
N ARG A 110 28.61 21.99 -27.24
CA ARG A 110 28.43 20.84 -26.33
C ARG A 110 28.07 21.28 -24.92
N ILE A 111 28.75 22.31 -24.40
CA ILE A 111 28.46 22.87 -23.07
C ILE A 111 27.00 23.35 -23.02
N ASN A 112 26.54 24.05 -24.05
CA ASN A 112 25.16 24.51 -24.13
C ASN A 112 24.15 23.34 -24.13
N GLN A 113 24.43 22.27 -24.88
CA GLN A 113 23.60 21.07 -24.89
C GLN A 113 23.57 20.37 -23.52
N ASP A 114 24.73 20.26 -22.84
CA ASP A 114 24.80 19.68 -21.51
C ASP A 114 24.07 20.54 -20.47
N ILE A 115 24.14 21.88 -20.55
CA ILE A 115 23.37 22.78 -19.67
C ILE A 115 21.86 22.67 -19.89
N MET A 116 21.41 22.50 -21.13
CA MET A 116 20.01 22.25 -21.43
C MET A 116 19.54 20.93 -20.81
N LEU A 117 20.33 19.86 -20.99
CA LEU A 117 20.04 18.54 -20.40
C LEU A 117 19.99 18.58 -18.87
N ILE A 118 20.96 19.25 -18.24
CA ILE A 118 20.97 19.49 -16.79
C ILE A 118 19.68 20.20 -16.36
N GLY A 119 19.27 21.24 -17.08
CA GLY A 119 18.03 21.97 -16.79
C GLY A 119 16.79 21.09 -16.85
N GLU A 120 16.67 20.25 -17.88
CA GLU A 120 15.56 19.30 -18.03
C GLU A 120 15.53 18.28 -16.88
N MET A 121 16.68 17.73 -16.50
CA MET A 121 16.78 16.76 -15.40
C MET A 121 16.46 17.40 -14.04
N MET A 122 16.88 18.64 -13.82
CA MET A 122 16.54 19.37 -12.59
C MET A 122 15.05 19.66 -12.49
N GLU A 123 14.41 20.05 -13.60
CA GLU A 123 12.96 20.21 -13.63
C GLU A 123 12.26 18.89 -13.31
N LYS A 124 12.73 17.79 -13.92
CA LYS A 124 12.16 16.47 -13.67
C LYS A 124 12.29 16.04 -12.22
N ASN A 125 13.44 16.32 -11.60
CA ASN A 125 13.66 16.08 -10.18
C ASN A 125 12.69 16.88 -9.31
N ARG A 126 12.45 18.16 -9.64
CA ARG A 126 11.49 19.00 -8.91
C ARG A 126 10.06 18.44 -8.98
N GLU A 127 9.62 17.99 -10.16
CA GLU A 127 8.32 17.35 -10.32
C GLU A 127 8.17 16.08 -9.47
N LEU A 128 9.17 15.19 -9.53
CA LEU A 128 9.17 13.93 -8.79
C LEU A 128 9.20 14.18 -7.28
N MET A 129 10.01 15.15 -6.82
CA MET A 129 10.04 15.54 -5.40
C MET A 129 8.73 16.15 -4.94
N ALA A 130 8.08 16.99 -5.75
CA ALA A 130 6.77 17.52 -5.41
C ALA A 130 5.72 16.40 -5.28
N SER A 131 5.77 15.40 -6.16
CA SER A 131 4.95 14.20 -6.08
C SER A 131 5.21 13.43 -4.78
N LEU A 132 6.47 13.07 -4.50
CA LEU A 132 6.87 12.33 -3.30
C LEU A 132 6.46 13.07 -2.01
N ASN A 133 6.72 14.38 -1.93
CA ASN A 133 6.34 15.21 -0.79
C ASN A 133 4.82 15.23 -0.58
N ASN A 134 4.03 15.31 -1.65
CA ASN A 134 2.57 15.27 -1.55
C ASN A 134 2.07 13.89 -1.07
N ARG A 135 2.67 12.82 -1.58
CA ARG A 135 2.32 11.44 -1.17
C ARG A 135 2.67 11.18 0.30
N ILE A 136 3.83 11.64 0.79
CA ILE A 136 4.18 11.57 2.22
C ILE A 136 3.15 12.30 3.07
N ARG A 137 2.76 13.52 2.67
CA ARG A 137 1.81 14.34 3.44
C ARG A 137 0.43 13.70 3.55
N ASN A 138 0.00 12.96 2.52
CA ASN A 138 -1.33 12.35 2.48
C ASN A 138 -1.33 10.86 2.86
N ALA A 139 -0.18 10.28 3.23
CA ALA A 139 -0.10 8.87 3.59
C ALA A 139 -0.71 8.63 4.99
N ASP A 140 -1.66 7.70 5.07
CA ASP A 140 -2.24 7.26 6.35
C ASP A 140 -1.20 6.60 7.25
N GLN A 141 -0.23 5.91 6.65
CA GLN A 141 0.91 5.29 7.34
C GLN A 141 2.21 5.94 6.90
N ARG A 142 2.91 6.55 7.86
CA ARG A 142 4.19 7.23 7.64
C ARG A 142 5.35 6.28 7.93
N VAL A 143 6.27 6.17 6.98
CA VAL A 143 7.46 5.33 7.10
C VAL A 143 8.68 6.22 7.29
N SER A 144 9.21 6.30 8.51
CA SER A 144 10.29 7.24 8.84
C SER A 144 11.53 7.10 7.95
N GLY A 145 11.91 5.89 7.56
CA GLY A 145 13.05 5.67 6.66
C GLY A 145 12.86 6.31 5.27
N PHE A 146 11.63 6.27 4.75
CA PHE A 146 11.26 6.89 3.48
C PHE A 146 11.27 8.41 3.59
N GLU A 147 10.70 8.96 4.67
CA GLU A 147 10.71 10.40 4.92
C GLU A 147 12.13 10.96 5.01
N GLN A 148 13.03 10.23 5.67
CA GLN A 148 14.44 10.61 5.73
C GLN A 148 15.11 10.59 4.36
N MET A 149 14.74 9.65 3.49
CA MET A 149 15.28 9.58 2.14
C MET A 149 14.81 10.75 1.27
N VAL A 150 13.52 11.07 1.30
CA VAL A 150 12.96 12.24 0.60
C VAL A 150 13.56 13.54 1.15
N ALA A 151 13.73 13.66 2.47
CA ALA A 151 14.38 14.83 3.06
C ALA A 151 15.83 15.01 2.56
N ARG A 152 16.61 13.92 2.50
CA ARG A 152 17.98 13.96 1.95
C ARG A 152 18.00 14.36 0.48
N LEU A 153 17.11 13.80 -0.34
CA LEU A 153 17.04 14.12 -1.76
C LEU A 153 16.62 15.57 -2.01
N ASN A 154 15.67 16.12 -1.22
CA ASN A 154 15.33 17.54 -1.28
C ASN A 154 16.58 18.40 -1.05
N GLN A 155 17.35 18.10 0.01
CA GLN A 155 18.57 18.83 0.31
C GLN A 155 19.61 18.71 -0.84
N THR A 156 19.83 17.51 -1.38
CA THR A 156 20.77 17.31 -2.49
C THR A 156 20.35 18.08 -3.75
N ILE A 157 19.05 18.14 -4.05
CA ILE A 157 18.54 18.91 -5.19
C ILE A 157 18.76 20.41 -4.96
N GLU A 158 18.48 20.94 -3.76
CA GLU A 158 18.74 22.34 -3.42
C GLU A 158 20.23 22.70 -3.54
N GLU A 159 21.12 21.84 -3.03
CA GLU A 159 22.57 21.99 -3.18
C GLU A 159 22.97 22.01 -4.66
N LYS A 160 22.38 21.13 -5.48
CA LYS A 160 22.63 21.10 -6.92
C LYS A 160 22.10 22.30 -7.68
N GLU A 161 20.96 22.88 -7.27
CA GLU A 161 20.50 24.14 -7.88
C GLU A 161 21.51 25.27 -7.67
N ILE A 162 22.15 25.33 -6.49
CA ILE A 162 23.18 26.32 -6.19
C ILE A 162 24.43 26.09 -7.04
N GLU A 163 24.91 24.84 -7.13
CA GLU A 163 26.08 24.49 -7.95
C GLU A 163 25.87 24.81 -9.43
N ILE A 164 24.71 24.46 -9.99
CA ILE A 164 24.35 24.74 -11.38
C ILE A 164 24.25 26.25 -11.63
N GLN A 165 23.71 27.01 -10.67
CA GLN A 165 23.65 28.46 -10.78
C GLN A 165 25.05 29.08 -10.81
N MET A 166 25.95 28.61 -9.94
CA MET A 166 27.36 29.03 -9.95
C MET A 166 28.06 28.67 -11.26
N LEU A 167 27.80 27.48 -11.80
CA LEU A 167 28.35 27.05 -13.09
C LEU A 167 27.89 27.98 -14.22
N ARG A 168 26.59 28.28 -14.30
CA ARG A 168 26.03 29.21 -15.30
C ARG A 168 26.68 30.60 -15.23
N GLU A 169 26.90 31.11 -14.02
CA GLU A 169 27.57 32.41 -13.83
C GLU A 169 29.03 32.38 -14.30
N GLN A 170 29.73 31.27 -14.13
CA GLN A 170 31.10 31.11 -14.65
C GLN A 170 31.11 31.09 -16.18
N LEU A 171 30.19 30.34 -16.80
CA LEU A 171 30.05 30.25 -18.25
C LEU A 171 29.72 31.63 -18.87
N ALA A 172 28.82 32.39 -18.25
CA ALA A 172 28.47 33.74 -18.70
C ALA A 172 29.70 34.69 -18.70
N LYS A 173 30.61 34.56 -17.73
CA LYS A 173 31.86 35.35 -17.68
C LYS A 173 32.83 34.99 -18.81
N MET A 174 32.70 33.82 -19.40
CA MET A 174 33.50 33.34 -20.54
C MET A 174 32.88 33.70 -21.89
N ASN A 175 31.88 34.61 -21.93
CA ASN A 175 31.10 34.97 -23.11
C ASN A 175 30.36 33.80 -23.77
N LEU A 176 30.09 32.73 -23.02
CA LEU A 176 29.17 31.69 -23.46
C LEU A 176 27.74 32.19 -23.22
N GLN A 177 26.93 32.17 -24.28
CA GLN A 177 25.49 32.32 -24.13
C GLN A 177 24.94 30.97 -23.67
N VAL A 178 24.59 30.90 -22.39
CA VAL A 178 23.93 29.78 -21.70
C VAL A 178 22.56 30.18 -21.19
#